data_AF-A0A849ASA3-F1
#
_entry.id   AF-A0A849ASA3-F1
#
_cell.length_a   1.000
_cell.length_b   1.000
_cell.length_c   1.000
_cell.angle_alpha   90.00
_cell.angle_beta   90.00
_cell.angle_gamma   90.00
#
_symmetry.space_group_name_H-M   'P 1'
#
loop_
_entity.id
_entity.type
_entity.pdbx_description
1 polymer ?
#
loop_
_entity_poly.entity_id
_entity_poly.type
_entity_poly.pdbx_seq_one_letter_code
_entity_poly.pdbx_strand_id
1 'polypeptide(L)'
;MHTPHEGASQADPDAGIDPRFTFSYQQIGDLADGQRWSTWGDCEPLCRGPEPWPDWLVTDDAAVDTELGVLKTGKEADVFLVERSAPLDDRSVVMAAKRYRDSGHRTFHRNAAYTEGRKLPRKGGRDARAVAKGTAHGRAVAAGMWARAEWEAMVRLHQAGLPVPYPVQIDGTEVLMELVTAPDGSPAPRLAAARPTPELLQSLWIQLSEAVVRLAAAGLVHGDLSAYNLLVAGDRLVVIDLPQAVDVVGNPHGFELLHRDCTNVGRWFTGRGLDVDPEELFATALAQAV
;
A
#
# COMPACT_ATOMS: atom_id res chain seq x y z
N MET A 1 48.28 -44.35 28.76
CA MET A 1 47.40 -43.85 29.83
C MET A 1 46.53 -42.77 29.21
N HIS A 2 45.27 -43.11 28.90
CA HIS A 2 44.30 -42.24 28.26
C HIS A 2 43.18 -42.05 29.27
N THR A 3 43.09 -40.88 29.88
CA THR A 3 41.98 -40.48 30.75
C THR A 3 40.84 -39.96 29.85
N PRO A 4 39.63 -40.52 29.92
CA PRO A 4 38.49 -39.94 29.24
C PRO A 4 38.02 -38.72 30.03
N HIS A 5 37.83 -37.61 29.33
CA HIS A 5 37.13 -36.43 29.86
C HIS A 5 35.64 -36.79 29.94
N GLU A 6 35.12 -37.05 31.14
CA GLU A 6 33.67 -37.11 31.39
C GLU A 6 33.08 -35.72 31.08
N GLY A 7 32.17 -35.67 30.11
CA GLY A 7 31.39 -34.47 29.83
C GLY A 7 30.47 -34.19 31.02
N ALA A 8 30.65 -33.02 31.63
CA ALA A 8 29.74 -32.53 32.65
C ALA A 8 28.33 -32.43 32.03
N SER A 9 27.39 -33.22 32.56
CA SER A 9 25.97 -33.02 32.34
C SER A 9 25.62 -31.62 32.82
N GLN A 10 25.31 -30.71 31.89
CA GLN A 10 24.70 -29.43 32.24
C GLN A 10 23.37 -29.75 32.93
N ALA A 11 23.25 -29.36 34.20
CA ALA A 11 22.00 -29.44 34.94
C ALA A 11 20.94 -28.61 34.20
N ASP A 12 19.74 -29.17 34.05
CA ASP A 12 18.60 -28.45 33.47
C ASP A 12 18.33 -27.18 34.31
N PRO A 13 18.54 -25.98 33.75
CA PRO A 13 18.41 -24.73 34.51
C PRO A 13 16.98 -24.47 34.99
N ASP A 14 15.99 -25.16 34.41
CA ASP A 14 14.59 -25.02 34.72
C ASP A 14 14.07 -26.09 35.69
N ALA A 15 14.95 -26.94 36.22
CA ALA A 15 14.57 -28.01 37.15
C ALA A 15 13.89 -27.47 38.42
N GLY A 16 12.59 -27.75 38.57
CA GLY A 16 11.78 -27.33 39.72
C GLY A 16 11.07 -25.98 39.54
N ILE A 17 11.23 -25.33 38.38
CA ILE A 17 10.45 -24.16 37.98
C ILE A 17 9.14 -24.65 37.36
N ASP A 18 8.02 -24.04 37.73
CA ASP A 18 6.73 -24.32 37.12
C ASP A 18 6.82 -24.00 35.61
N PRO A 19 6.46 -24.94 34.70
CA PRO A 19 6.57 -24.75 33.26
C PRO A 19 5.87 -23.51 32.70
N ARG A 20 4.92 -22.93 33.45
CA ARG A 20 4.27 -21.66 33.09
C ARG A 20 5.20 -20.44 33.19
N PHE A 21 6.36 -20.58 33.84
CA PHE A 21 7.36 -19.54 34.04
C PHE A 21 8.73 -19.90 33.43
N THR A 22 8.79 -21.00 32.68
CA THR A 22 9.97 -21.37 31.88
C THR A 22 9.80 -20.81 30.47
N PHE A 23 10.83 -20.14 29.96
CA PHE A 23 10.80 -19.54 28.62
C PHE A 23 11.91 -20.17 27.78
N SER A 24 11.56 -20.75 26.64
CA SER A 24 12.54 -21.16 25.65
C SER A 24 13.04 -19.92 24.89
N TYR A 25 14.27 -19.51 25.15
CA TYR A 25 14.93 -18.46 24.38
C TYR A 25 15.66 -19.07 23.19
N GLN A 26 15.29 -18.66 21.99
CA GLN A 26 16.04 -18.98 20.77
C GLN A 26 16.72 -17.70 20.28
N GLN A 27 18.06 -17.68 20.31
CA GLN A 27 18.82 -16.58 19.75
C GLN A 27 18.72 -16.61 18.22
N ILE A 28 18.25 -15.52 17.62
CA ILE A 28 18.33 -15.31 16.18
C ILE A 28 19.68 -14.66 15.89
N GLY A 29 20.35 -15.12 14.82
CA GLY A 29 21.67 -14.65 14.42
C GLY A 29 21.69 -13.18 13.97
N ASP A 30 22.89 -12.70 13.62
CA ASP A 30 23.06 -11.35 13.08
C ASP A 30 22.35 -11.18 11.72
N LEU A 31 21.80 -9.99 11.49
CA LEU A 31 21.15 -9.63 10.24
C LEU A 31 22.19 -9.50 9.11
N ALA A 32 21.84 -9.99 7.91
CA ALA A 32 22.63 -9.83 6.71
C ALA A 32 22.49 -8.42 6.10
N ASP A 33 23.36 -8.10 5.14
CA ASP A 33 23.28 -6.85 4.38
C ASP A 33 21.92 -6.70 3.69
N GLY A 34 21.28 -5.54 3.87
CA GLY A 34 19.94 -5.28 3.31
C GLY A 34 18.78 -5.84 4.13
N GLN A 35 19.05 -6.39 5.31
CA GLN A 35 18.04 -6.83 6.27
C GLN A 35 17.85 -5.82 7.40
N ARG A 36 16.64 -5.76 7.93
CA ARG A 36 16.28 -5.07 9.17
C ARG A 36 15.25 -5.90 9.94
N TRP A 37 15.18 -5.70 11.25
CA TRP A 37 14.02 -6.18 12.00
C TRP A 37 12.76 -5.53 11.46
N SER A 38 11.68 -6.30 11.39
CA SER A 38 10.37 -5.80 11.01
C SER A 38 9.93 -4.70 11.96
N THR A 39 9.45 -3.59 11.43
CA THR A 39 8.93 -2.49 12.25
C THR A 39 7.48 -2.72 12.68
N TRP A 40 6.87 -3.87 12.35
CA TRP A 40 5.48 -4.18 12.67
C TRP A 40 5.16 -4.03 14.15
N GLY A 41 5.98 -4.65 15.02
CA GLY A 41 5.83 -4.60 16.48
C GLY A 41 5.99 -3.20 17.07
N ASP A 42 6.87 -2.40 16.47
CA ASP A 42 7.20 -1.03 16.92
C ASP A 42 6.21 0.03 16.44
N CYS A 43 5.50 -0.21 15.33
CA CYS A 43 4.49 0.70 14.83
C CYS A 43 3.31 0.82 15.79
N GLU A 44 2.83 2.05 15.99
CA GLU A 44 1.58 2.31 16.72
C GLU A 44 0.42 1.50 16.11
N PRO A 45 -0.57 1.03 16.90
CA PRO A 45 -1.66 0.21 16.38
C PRO A 45 -2.43 0.84 15.20
N LEU A 46 -2.59 2.17 15.18
CA LEU A 46 -3.25 2.92 14.09
C LEU A 46 -2.39 3.08 12.82
N CYS A 47 -1.14 2.63 12.87
CA CYS A 47 -0.22 2.56 11.74
C CYS A 47 -0.14 1.14 11.17
N ARG A 48 -0.94 0.19 11.68
CA ARG A 48 -1.10 -1.17 11.15
C ARG A 48 -2.40 -1.29 10.36
N GLY A 49 -2.40 -2.22 9.42
CA GLY A 49 -3.53 -2.47 8.53
C GLY A 49 -4.81 -2.84 9.29
N PRO A 50 -5.98 -2.60 8.70
CA PRO A 50 -7.26 -2.87 9.33
C PRO A 50 -7.48 -4.37 9.56
N GLU A 51 -8.04 -4.71 10.71
CA GLU A 51 -8.46 -6.09 11.01
C GLU A 51 -9.75 -6.48 10.25
N PRO A 52 -9.97 -7.78 9.97
CA PRO A 52 -9.05 -8.91 10.24
C PRO A 52 -7.83 -8.89 9.30
N TRP A 53 -6.67 -9.23 9.85
CA TRP A 53 -5.44 -9.28 9.06
C TRP A 53 -5.46 -10.48 8.09
N PRO A 54 -4.91 -10.33 6.88
CA PRO A 54 -4.79 -11.44 5.95
C PRO A 54 -3.91 -12.57 6.49
N ASP A 55 -4.27 -13.82 6.21
CA ASP A 55 -3.54 -15.01 6.68
C ASP A 55 -2.08 -15.07 6.20
N TRP A 56 -1.77 -14.39 5.09
CA TRP A 56 -0.42 -14.30 4.53
C TRP A 56 0.48 -13.32 5.29
N LEU A 57 -0.07 -12.48 6.17
CA LEU A 57 0.68 -11.42 6.82
C LEU A 57 1.50 -11.98 7.99
N VAL A 58 2.82 -11.84 7.88
CA VAL A 58 3.76 -12.12 8.98
C VAL A 58 3.75 -10.94 9.96
N THR A 59 3.37 -11.22 11.21
CA THR A 59 3.19 -10.23 12.28
C THR A 59 4.09 -10.48 13.49
N ASP A 60 4.96 -11.49 13.40
CA ASP A 60 5.88 -11.92 14.44
C ASP A 60 6.84 -10.79 14.84
N ASP A 61 7.04 -10.58 16.14
CA ASP A 61 7.95 -9.55 16.67
C ASP A 61 9.41 -9.77 16.22
N ALA A 62 9.76 -11.02 15.93
CA ALA A 62 11.07 -11.42 15.45
C ALA A 62 11.17 -11.52 13.91
N ALA A 63 10.18 -11.00 13.18
CA ALA A 63 10.21 -11.01 11.73
C ALA A 63 11.33 -10.12 11.17
N VAL A 64 11.88 -10.49 10.02
CA VAL A 64 12.96 -9.78 9.35
C VAL A 64 12.48 -9.28 7.99
N ASP A 65 12.64 -7.99 7.73
CA ASP A 65 12.38 -7.36 6.44
C ASP A 65 13.70 -7.36 5.62
N THR A 66 13.68 -7.93 4.42
CA THR A 66 14.80 -8.02 3.48
C THR A 66 14.49 -7.24 2.20
N GLU A 67 15.38 -6.31 1.81
CA GLU A 67 15.24 -5.55 0.56
C GLU A 67 15.55 -6.43 -0.65
N LEU A 68 14.55 -6.67 -1.51
CA LEU A 68 14.72 -7.43 -2.76
C LEU A 68 15.05 -6.54 -3.96
N GLY A 69 14.89 -5.22 -3.83
CA GLY A 69 15.27 -4.23 -4.85
C GLY A 69 14.14 -3.31 -5.27
N VAL A 70 14.39 -2.51 -6.30
CA VAL A 70 13.46 -1.49 -6.79
C VAL A 70 12.46 -2.09 -7.78
N LEU A 71 11.16 -1.96 -7.49
CA LEU A 71 10.08 -2.32 -8.40
C LEU A 71 9.83 -1.20 -9.43
N LYS A 72 9.77 0.04 -8.96
CA LYS A 72 9.47 1.21 -9.81
C LYS A 72 10.08 2.47 -9.20
N THR A 73 10.74 3.28 -10.02
CA THR A 73 11.18 4.63 -9.62
C THR A 73 10.15 5.67 -10.02
N GLY A 74 10.03 6.71 -9.21
CA GLY A 74 9.10 7.81 -9.46
C GLY A 74 9.69 9.16 -9.05
N LYS A 75 9.02 10.23 -9.51
CA LYS A 75 9.43 11.61 -9.20
C LYS A 75 9.27 11.94 -7.71
N GLU A 76 8.20 11.42 -7.09
CA GLU A 76 7.83 11.75 -5.71
C GLU A 76 8.08 10.60 -4.73
N ALA A 77 8.03 9.35 -5.22
CA ALA A 77 8.25 8.16 -4.43
C ALA A 77 8.83 7.05 -5.31
N ASP A 78 9.57 6.14 -4.70
CA ASP A 78 9.95 4.87 -5.32
C ASP A 78 9.19 3.72 -4.65
N VAL A 79 9.01 2.64 -5.38
CA VAL A 79 8.42 1.40 -4.88
C VAL A 79 9.49 0.33 -4.88
N PHE A 80 9.70 -0.30 -3.74
CA PHE A 80 10.63 -1.40 -3.49
C PHE A 80 9.89 -2.70 -3.24
N LEU A 81 10.53 -3.82 -3.51
CA LEU A 81 10.10 -5.13 -3.06
C LEU A 81 10.80 -5.43 -1.73
N VAL A 82 10.01 -5.78 -0.72
CA VAL A 82 10.49 -6.17 0.61
C VAL A 82 9.90 -7.53 0.95
N GLU A 83 10.76 -8.48 1.30
CA GLU A 83 10.33 -9.75 1.88
C GLU A 83 10.33 -9.64 3.40
N ARG A 84 9.21 -9.98 4.03
CA ARG A 84 9.14 -10.21 5.47
C ARG A 84 9.13 -11.70 5.74
N SER A 85 10.12 -12.20 6.47
CA SER A 85 10.19 -13.60 6.88
C SER A 85 10.11 -13.75 8.40
N ALA A 86 9.47 -14.81 8.86
CA ALA A 86 9.49 -15.25 10.25
C ALA A 86 10.61 -16.30 10.41
N PRO A 87 11.72 -15.98 11.09
CA PRO A 87 12.89 -16.87 11.16
C PRO A 87 12.64 -18.20 11.90
N LEU A 88 11.52 -18.33 12.60
CA LEU A 88 11.22 -19.48 13.48
C LEU A 88 10.29 -20.52 12.83
N ASP A 89 9.59 -20.19 11.75
CA ASP A 89 8.59 -21.09 11.14
C ASP A 89 8.50 -21.03 9.60
N ASP A 90 9.56 -20.53 8.96
CA ASP A 90 9.74 -20.49 7.50
C ASP A 90 8.66 -19.75 6.69
N ARG A 91 7.74 -19.03 7.35
CA ARG A 91 6.76 -18.18 6.66
C ARG A 91 7.46 -16.94 6.09
N SER A 92 7.18 -16.61 4.83
CA SER A 92 7.58 -15.32 4.26
C SER A 92 6.51 -14.73 3.35
N VAL A 93 6.55 -13.41 3.21
CA VAL A 93 5.70 -12.66 2.29
C VAL A 93 6.49 -11.56 1.61
N VAL A 94 6.30 -11.41 0.30
CA VAL A 94 6.82 -10.27 -0.45
C VAL A 94 5.75 -9.18 -0.54
N MET A 95 6.14 -7.95 -0.24
CA MET A 95 5.28 -6.77 -0.20
C MET A 95 5.88 -5.63 -1.02
N ALA A 96 5.05 -4.65 -1.35
CA ALA A 96 5.48 -3.43 -1.99
C ALA A 96 5.68 -2.32 -0.94
N ALA A 97 6.89 -1.77 -0.84
CA ALA A 97 7.22 -0.65 0.03
C ALA A 97 7.33 0.63 -0.79
N LYS A 98 6.37 1.55 -0.64
CA LYS A 98 6.38 2.86 -1.30
C LYS A 98 7.01 3.89 -0.37
N ARG A 99 8.19 4.39 -0.77
CA ARG A 99 8.99 5.35 0.00
C ARG A 99 8.93 6.74 -0.63
N TYR A 100 8.41 7.70 0.11
CA TYR A 100 8.33 9.08 -0.32
C TYR A 100 9.69 9.78 -0.19
N ARG A 101 10.11 10.46 -1.26
CA ARG A 101 11.38 11.17 -1.31
C ARG A 101 11.29 12.50 -0.57
N ASP A 102 12.37 12.87 0.10
CA ASP A 102 12.63 14.25 0.54
C ASP A 102 12.94 15.14 -0.69
N SER A 103 11.93 15.50 -1.47
CA SER A 103 12.17 16.19 -2.75
C SER A 103 12.61 17.64 -2.52
N GLY A 104 13.91 17.92 -2.71
CA GLY A 104 14.49 19.27 -2.74
C GLY A 104 14.05 20.15 -3.92
N HIS A 105 13.32 19.58 -4.89
CA HIS A 105 12.94 20.26 -6.13
C HIS A 105 11.48 19.94 -6.48
N ARG A 106 10.53 20.63 -5.82
CA ARG A 106 9.24 20.92 -6.45
C ARG A 106 9.32 22.33 -7.00
N THR A 107 9.49 22.46 -8.31
CA THR A 107 8.98 23.63 -9.00
C THR A 107 7.48 23.65 -8.72
N PHE A 108 7.06 24.58 -7.87
CA PHE A 108 5.67 24.93 -7.55
C PHE A 108 4.95 25.50 -8.79
N HIS A 109 4.96 24.76 -9.90
CA HIS A 109 4.20 25.11 -11.08
C HIS A 109 3.12 24.06 -11.29
N ARG A 110 1.89 24.51 -10.99
CA ARG A 110 0.60 23.86 -11.27
C ARG A 110 0.37 22.55 -10.54
N ASN A 111 -0.36 22.64 -9.42
CA ASN A 111 -1.46 21.73 -9.09
C ASN A 111 -2.10 22.11 -7.74
N ALA A 112 -2.77 23.27 -7.70
CA ALA A 112 -3.56 23.72 -6.53
C ALA A 112 -4.69 22.74 -6.20
N ALA A 113 -5.28 22.10 -7.22
CA ALA A 113 -6.37 21.13 -7.10
C ALA A 113 -6.05 19.89 -6.23
N TYR A 114 -4.77 19.59 -5.97
CA TYR A 114 -4.35 18.40 -5.23
C TYR A 114 -4.00 18.66 -3.76
N THR A 115 -3.87 19.94 -3.38
CA THR A 115 -3.50 20.36 -2.01
C THR A 115 -4.70 20.86 -1.21
N GLU A 116 -5.76 21.28 -1.90
CA GLU A 116 -7.01 21.72 -1.29
C GLU A 116 -7.71 20.53 -0.62
N GLY A 117 -7.73 20.53 0.72
CA GLY A 117 -8.36 19.48 1.55
C GLY A 117 -7.42 18.75 2.52
N ARG A 118 -6.08 18.88 2.38
CA ARG A 118 -5.12 18.13 3.21
C ARG A 118 -4.83 18.85 4.54
N LYS A 119 -4.78 18.09 5.65
CA LYS A 119 -4.43 18.61 6.99
C LYS A 119 -2.97 19.04 7.04
N LEU A 120 -2.71 20.32 6.77
CA LEU A 120 -1.40 20.95 6.94
C LEU A 120 -0.97 20.94 8.42
N PRO A 121 0.35 20.96 8.71
CA PRO A 121 0.84 21.08 10.07
C PRO A 121 0.24 22.33 10.72
N ARG A 122 -0.03 22.25 12.03
CA ARG A 122 -0.70 23.31 12.79
C ARG A 122 -0.12 24.68 12.42
N LYS A 123 -0.99 25.55 11.90
CA LYS A 123 -0.65 26.90 11.44
C LYS A 123 0.15 27.64 12.53
N GLY A 124 1.34 28.11 12.19
CA GLY A 124 2.24 28.80 13.12
C GLY A 124 3.17 27.91 13.96
N GLY A 125 3.19 26.58 13.75
CA GLY A 125 4.13 25.66 14.40
C GLY A 125 5.57 25.72 13.85
N ARG A 126 6.51 25.08 14.56
CA ARG A 126 7.92 24.95 14.11
C ARG A 126 7.99 24.18 12.79
N ASP A 127 7.24 23.10 12.67
CA ASP A 127 7.21 22.27 11.46
C ASP A 127 6.55 22.99 10.28
N ALA A 128 5.45 23.72 10.51
CA ALA A 128 4.83 24.54 9.47
C ALA A 128 5.80 25.60 8.91
N ARG A 129 6.62 26.21 9.76
CA ARG A 129 7.70 27.12 9.32
C ARG A 129 8.82 26.38 8.59
N ALA A 130 9.20 25.20 9.06
CA ALA A 130 10.26 24.40 8.45
C ALA A 130 9.88 23.93 7.04
N VAL A 131 8.63 23.49 6.86
CA VAL A 131 8.00 23.13 5.58
C VAL A 131 7.97 24.35 4.65
N ALA A 132 7.46 25.49 5.14
CA ALA A 132 7.39 26.73 4.37
C ALA A 132 8.78 27.25 3.93
N LYS A 133 9.81 27.02 4.75
CA LYS A 133 11.20 27.38 4.45
C LYS A 133 11.95 26.33 3.63
N GLY A 134 11.36 25.16 3.36
CA GLY A 134 12.00 24.09 2.59
C GLY A 134 13.26 23.50 3.24
N THR A 135 13.42 23.63 4.57
CA THR A 135 14.56 23.05 5.32
C THR A 135 14.55 21.53 5.25
N ALA A 136 15.69 20.84 5.38
CA ALA A 136 15.75 19.37 5.36
C ALA A 136 14.73 18.71 6.31
N HIS A 137 14.62 19.22 7.55
CA HIS A 137 13.58 18.78 8.50
C HIS A 137 12.16 19.00 7.97
N GLY A 138 11.84 20.19 7.48
CA GLY A 138 10.50 20.49 6.95
C GLY A 138 10.15 19.66 5.72
N ARG A 139 11.15 19.23 4.99
CA ARG A 139 11.03 18.53 3.72
C ARG A 139 10.82 17.02 3.98
N ALA A 140 11.49 16.46 4.99
CA ALA A 140 11.16 15.17 5.61
C ALA A 140 9.75 15.15 6.24
N VAL A 141 9.37 16.20 6.98
CA VAL A 141 8.00 16.35 7.52
C VAL A 141 6.96 16.35 6.39
N ALA A 142 7.22 17.06 5.29
CA ALA A 142 6.33 17.05 4.14
C ALA A 142 6.19 15.65 3.56
N ALA A 143 7.29 14.92 3.33
CA ALA A 143 7.26 13.55 2.85
C ALA A 143 6.44 12.62 3.76
N GLY A 144 6.58 12.74 5.09
CA GLY A 144 5.78 11.97 6.05
C GLY A 144 4.28 12.28 5.98
N MET A 145 3.91 13.54 5.71
CA MET A 145 2.51 13.90 5.47
C MET A 145 1.94 13.30 4.19
N TRP A 146 2.75 13.17 3.14
CA TRP A 146 2.33 12.49 1.90
C TRP A 146 2.11 11.00 2.15
N ALA A 147 3.06 10.34 2.81
CA ALA A 147 2.91 8.93 3.20
C ALA A 147 1.66 8.72 4.07
N ARG A 148 1.45 9.58 5.08
CA ARG A 148 0.28 9.49 5.97
C ARG A 148 -1.04 9.69 5.24
N ALA A 149 -1.11 10.65 4.33
CA ALA A 149 -2.32 10.88 3.54
C ALA A 149 -2.63 9.68 2.62
N GLU A 150 -1.61 9.08 2.00
CA GLU A 150 -1.79 7.87 1.21
C GLU A 150 -2.26 6.69 2.07
N TRP A 151 -1.62 6.48 3.21
CA TRP A 151 -2.02 5.46 4.19
C TRP A 151 -3.49 5.59 4.59
N GLU A 152 -3.92 6.79 5.01
CA GLU A 152 -5.29 7.03 5.44
C GLU A 152 -6.30 6.80 4.30
N ALA A 153 -5.95 7.20 3.08
CA ALA A 153 -6.78 6.94 1.90
C ALA A 153 -6.87 5.44 1.60
N MET A 154 -5.75 4.72 1.59
CA MET A 154 -5.72 3.28 1.33
C MET A 154 -6.53 2.49 2.36
N VAL A 155 -6.36 2.79 3.66
CA VAL A 155 -7.13 2.15 4.74
C VAL A 155 -8.62 2.41 4.54
N ARG A 156 -9.02 3.66 4.31
CA ARG A 156 -10.42 4.03 4.09
C ARG A 156 -11.03 3.30 2.89
N LEU A 157 -10.32 3.27 1.76
CA LEU A 157 -10.81 2.66 0.53
C LEU A 157 -10.87 1.13 0.65
N HIS A 158 -9.89 0.52 1.30
CA HIS A 158 -9.89 -0.91 1.59
C HIS A 158 -11.06 -1.29 2.50
N GLN A 159 -11.30 -0.55 3.58
CA GLN A 159 -12.43 -0.78 4.49
C GLN A 159 -13.79 -0.53 3.83
N ALA A 160 -13.85 0.35 2.82
CA ALA A 160 -15.03 0.55 1.98
C ALA A 160 -15.23 -0.57 0.94
N GLY A 161 -14.37 -1.61 0.96
CA GLY A 161 -14.44 -2.75 0.06
C GLY A 161 -14.01 -2.44 -1.36
N LEU A 162 -13.28 -1.34 -1.62
CA LEU A 162 -12.69 -1.14 -2.93
C LEU A 162 -11.57 -2.17 -3.15
N PRO A 163 -11.42 -2.68 -4.38
CA PRO A 163 -10.35 -3.61 -4.69
C PRO A 163 -9.03 -2.85 -4.83
N VAL A 164 -8.39 -2.56 -3.70
CA VAL A 164 -7.09 -1.88 -3.60
C VAL A 164 -6.08 -2.83 -2.93
N PRO A 165 -4.76 -2.60 -3.08
CA PRO A 165 -3.77 -3.36 -2.32
C PRO A 165 -4.04 -3.22 -0.81
N TYR A 166 -4.00 -4.32 -0.07
CA TYR A 166 -4.16 -4.27 1.38
C TYR A 166 -3.06 -3.36 2.00
N PRO A 167 -3.42 -2.33 2.79
CA PRO A 167 -2.47 -1.48 3.48
C PRO A 167 -1.89 -2.22 4.68
N VAL A 168 -0.62 -2.62 4.62
CA VAL A 168 0.02 -3.41 5.68
C VAL A 168 0.40 -2.52 6.85
N GLN A 169 1.23 -1.51 6.64
CA GLN A 169 1.62 -0.56 7.67
C GLN A 169 2.15 0.75 7.09
N ILE A 170 2.24 1.77 7.92
CA ILE A 170 3.00 2.99 7.65
C ILE A 170 4.08 3.20 8.72
N ASP A 171 5.30 3.50 8.29
CA ASP A 171 6.38 3.92 9.18
C ASP A 171 7.13 5.12 8.56
N GLY A 172 7.06 6.28 9.23
CA GLY A 172 7.64 7.52 8.76
C GLY A 172 7.16 7.93 7.35
N THR A 173 8.02 7.72 6.34
CA THR A 173 7.75 8.05 4.93
C THR A 173 7.53 6.81 4.05
N GLU A 174 7.46 5.62 4.65
CA GLU A 174 7.24 4.35 3.98
C GLU A 174 5.81 3.85 4.22
N VAL A 175 5.12 3.53 3.13
CA VAL A 175 3.86 2.79 3.16
C VAL A 175 4.11 1.39 2.61
N LEU A 176 3.90 0.39 3.45
CA LEU A 176 4.00 -1.02 3.08
C LEU A 176 2.61 -1.55 2.74
N MET A 177 2.50 -2.26 1.62
CA MET A 177 1.22 -2.76 1.11
C MET A 177 1.39 -4.11 0.41
N GLU A 178 0.26 -4.79 0.19
CA GLU A 178 0.18 -6.00 -0.61
C GLU A 178 0.92 -5.84 -1.95
N LEU A 179 1.86 -6.76 -2.23
CA LEU A 179 2.29 -6.97 -3.60
C LEU A 179 1.21 -7.79 -4.31
N VAL A 180 0.45 -7.14 -5.17
CA VAL A 180 -0.58 -7.82 -5.96
C VAL A 180 0.09 -8.76 -6.95
N THR A 181 -0.12 -10.06 -6.79
CA THR A 181 0.49 -11.11 -7.61
C THR A 181 -0.54 -11.82 -8.48
N ALA A 182 -0.11 -12.26 -9.65
CA ALA A 182 -0.86 -13.18 -10.49
C ALA A 182 -0.81 -14.61 -9.90
N PRO A 183 -1.67 -15.54 -10.36
CA PRO A 183 -1.71 -16.91 -9.83
C PRO A 183 -0.40 -17.70 -9.96
N ASP A 184 0.52 -17.26 -10.82
CA ASP A 184 1.85 -17.85 -10.99
C ASP A 184 2.90 -17.28 -10.01
N GLY A 185 2.49 -16.39 -9.10
CA GLY A 185 3.35 -15.74 -8.11
C GLY A 185 4.10 -14.50 -8.63
N SER A 186 4.00 -14.19 -9.93
CA SER A 186 4.62 -12.98 -10.49
C SER A 186 3.83 -11.71 -10.15
N PRO A 187 4.44 -10.51 -10.15
CA PRO A 187 3.70 -9.26 -9.99
C PRO A 187 2.59 -9.14 -11.05
N ALA A 188 1.37 -8.81 -10.62
CA ALA A 188 0.23 -8.73 -11.50
C ALA A 188 0.44 -7.69 -12.63
N PRO A 189 0.15 -8.03 -13.89
CA PRO A 189 0.28 -7.09 -14.99
C PRO A 189 -0.74 -5.95 -14.87
N ARG A 190 -0.38 -4.79 -15.41
CA ARG A 190 -1.36 -3.72 -15.67
C ARG A 190 -2.39 -4.18 -16.68
N LEU A 191 -3.64 -3.75 -16.55
CA LEU A 191 -4.73 -4.05 -17.49
C LEU A 191 -4.34 -3.71 -18.94
N ALA A 192 -3.62 -2.60 -19.15
CA ALA A 192 -3.10 -2.21 -20.45
C ALA A 192 -2.21 -3.28 -21.11
N ALA A 193 -1.39 -3.96 -20.31
CA ALA A 193 -0.51 -5.05 -20.74
C ALA A 193 -1.23 -6.41 -20.78
N ALA A 194 -2.31 -6.56 -20.01
CA ALA A 194 -3.10 -7.79 -19.97
C ALA A 194 -3.80 -8.09 -21.31
N ARG A 195 -4.09 -9.37 -21.51
CA ARG A 195 -4.81 -9.94 -22.66
C ARG A 195 -5.95 -10.84 -22.14
N PRO A 196 -6.99 -10.26 -21.51
CA PRO A 196 -8.09 -11.05 -20.97
C PRO A 196 -8.89 -11.72 -22.09
N THR A 197 -9.46 -12.89 -21.79
CA THR A 197 -10.49 -13.49 -22.66
C THR A 197 -11.76 -12.62 -22.64
N PRO A 198 -12.70 -12.78 -23.59
CA PRO A 198 -13.97 -12.04 -23.57
C PRO A 198 -14.74 -12.18 -22.25
N GLU A 199 -14.77 -13.39 -21.67
CA GLU A 199 -15.46 -13.67 -20.41
C GLU A 199 -14.79 -12.96 -19.23
N LEU A 200 -13.45 -13.01 -19.18
CA LEU A 200 -12.68 -12.28 -18.18
C LEU A 200 -12.83 -10.77 -18.34
N LEU A 201 -12.85 -10.26 -19.58
CA LEU A 201 -13.04 -8.84 -19.86
C LEU A 201 -14.39 -8.33 -19.33
N GLN A 202 -15.47 -9.11 -19.49
CA GLN A 202 -16.78 -8.79 -18.91
C GLN A 202 -16.73 -8.77 -17.38
N SER A 203 -16.09 -9.76 -16.75
CA SER A 203 -15.93 -9.81 -15.29
C SER A 203 -15.15 -8.61 -14.76
N LEU A 204 -14.04 -8.24 -15.41
CA LEU A 204 -13.22 -7.09 -15.04
C LEU A 204 -13.98 -5.76 -15.19
N TRP A 205 -14.85 -5.64 -16.19
CA TRP A 205 -15.69 -4.44 -16.34
C TRP A 205 -16.70 -4.29 -15.20
N ILE A 206 -17.31 -5.38 -14.75
CA ILE A 206 -18.24 -5.38 -13.62
C ILE A 206 -17.51 -4.95 -12.35
N GLN A 207 -16.36 -5.58 -12.06
CA GLN A 207 -15.53 -5.22 -10.91
C GLN A 207 -15.08 -3.75 -10.94
N LEU A 208 -14.67 -3.25 -12.12
CA LEU A 208 -14.26 -1.87 -12.29
C LEU A 208 -15.42 -0.90 -12.08
N SER A 209 -16.59 -1.19 -12.65
CA SER A 209 -17.79 -0.38 -12.49
C SER A 209 -18.18 -0.27 -11.02
N GLU A 210 -18.19 -1.38 -10.29
CA GLU A 210 -18.41 -1.39 -8.84
C GLU A 210 -17.37 -0.56 -8.09
N ALA A 211 -16.09 -0.67 -8.45
CA ALA A 211 -15.02 0.09 -7.82
C ALA A 211 -15.19 1.61 -8.04
N VAL A 212 -15.55 2.05 -9.26
CA VAL A 212 -15.82 3.46 -9.57
C VAL A 212 -17.01 3.98 -8.77
N VAL A 213 -18.09 3.22 -8.69
CA VAL A 213 -19.29 3.59 -7.92
C VAL A 213 -18.98 3.68 -6.42
N ARG A 214 -18.23 2.72 -5.86
CA ARG A 214 -17.81 2.77 -4.44
C ARG A 214 -16.87 3.94 -4.16
N LEU A 215 -15.99 4.27 -5.09
CA LEU A 215 -15.10 5.43 -4.96
C LEU A 215 -15.92 6.72 -4.90
N ALA A 216 -16.89 6.89 -5.82
CA ALA A 216 -17.79 8.04 -5.82
C ALA A 216 -18.66 8.11 -4.56
N ALA A 217 -19.17 6.96 -4.08
CA ALA A 217 -19.90 6.87 -2.81
C ALA A 217 -19.04 7.25 -1.59
N ALA A 218 -17.72 7.11 -1.67
CA ALA A 218 -16.79 7.60 -0.66
C ALA A 218 -16.50 9.12 -0.82
N GLY A 219 -17.18 9.82 -1.73
CA GLY A 219 -16.97 11.23 -2.05
C GLY A 219 -15.68 11.47 -2.84
N LEU A 220 -15.13 10.42 -3.47
CA LEU A 220 -13.83 10.47 -4.13
C LEU A 220 -13.92 10.12 -5.61
N VAL A 221 -13.06 10.74 -6.41
CA VAL A 221 -12.79 10.37 -7.80
C VAL A 221 -11.31 10.08 -7.94
N HIS A 222 -10.92 9.12 -8.76
CA HIS A 222 -9.51 8.77 -8.92
C HIS A 222 -8.74 9.91 -9.59
N GLY A 223 -9.34 10.59 -10.59
CA GLY A 223 -8.79 11.76 -11.28
C GLY A 223 -7.74 11.43 -12.34
N ASP A 224 -7.38 10.15 -12.49
CA ASP A 224 -6.52 9.63 -13.55
C ASP A 224 -6.78 8.15 -13.82
N LEU A 225 -8.03 7.69 -13.70
CA LEU A 225 -8.35 6.27 -13.88
C LEU A 225 -8.14 5.87 -15.35
N SER A 226 -7.35 4.82 -15.55
CA SER A 226 -7.08 4.24 -16.87
C SER A 226 -6.61 2.79 -16.74
N ALA A 227 -6.51 2.08 -17.85
CA ALA A 227 -5.95 0.72 -17.87
C ALA A 227 -4.48 0.62 -17.40
N TYR A 228 -3.78 1.74 -17.23
CA TYR A 228 -2.44 1.77 -16.65
C TYR A 228 -2.45 1.78 -15.12
N ASN A 229 -3.55 2.20 -14.49
CA ASN A 229 -3.72 2.30 -13.03
C ASN A 229 -4.60 1.16 -12.48
N LEU A 230 -4.73 0.09 -13.27
CA LEU A 230 -5.45 -1.13 -12.94
C LEU A 230 -4.51 -2.31 -13.08
N LEU A 231 -4.46 -3.19 -12.08
CA LEU A 231 -3.76 -4.48 -12.12
C LEU A 231 -4.77 -5.62 -12.29
N VAL A 232 -4.33 -6.71 -12.91
CA VAL A 232 -5.15 -7.91 -13.13
C VAL A 232 -4.42 -9.12 -12.54
N ALA A 233 -4.89 -9.59 -11.39
CA ALA A 233 -4.37 -10.77 -10.68
C ALA A 233 -5.30 -11.96 -10.93
N GLY A 234 -5.08 -12.67 -12.04
CA GLY A 234 -6.01 -13.73 -12.47
C GLY A 234 -7.35 -13.13 -12.86
N ASP A 235 -8.39 -13.39 -12.07
CA ASP A 235 -9.73 -12.81 -12.24
C ASP A 235 -9.98 -11.56 -11.37
N ARG A 236 -9.06 -11.21 -10.46
CA ARG A 236 -9.17 -10.04 -9.57
C ARG A 236 -8.64 -8.78 -10.24
N LEU A 237 -9.49 -7.76 -10.36
CA LEU A 237 -9.09 -6.40 -10.69
C LEU A 237 -8.59 -5.68 -9.42
N VAL A 238 -7.50 -4.91 -9.50
CA VAL A 238 -7.03 -4.06 -8.39
C VAL A 238 -6.74 -2.65 -8.88
N VAL A 239 -7.28 -1.64 -8.21
CA VAL A 239 -7.04 -0.22 -8.48
C VAL A 239 -5.80 0.24 -7.70
N ILE A 240 -4.86 0.88 -8.39
CA ILE A 240 -3.62 1.41 -7.81
C ILE A 240 -3.49 2.91 -8.09
N ASP A 241 -2.52 3.57 -7.46
CA ASP A 241 -2.24 5.00 -7.65
C ASP A 241 -3.43 5.93 -7.29
N LEU A 242 -4.15 5.57 -6.21
CA LEU A 242 -5.22 6.34 -5.57
C LEU A 242 -4.85 7.59 -4.71
N PRO A 243 -3.61 7.92 -4.30
CA PRO A 243 -3.32 9.12 -3.48
C PRO A 243 -3.56 10.46 -4.20
N GLN A 244 -3.94 10.40 -5.48
CA GLN A 244 -4.40 11.53 -6.29
C GLN A 244 -5.92 11.69 -6.28
N ALA A 245 -6.64 10.87 -5.49
CA ALA A 245 -8.08 10.94 -5.42
C ALA A 245 -8.54 12.32 -4.95
N VAL A 246 -9.48 12.89 -5.70
CA VAL A 246 -10.00 14.24 -5.52
C VAL A 246 -11.39 14.13 -4.91
N ASP A 247 -11.74 15.09 -4.05
CA ASP A 247 -13.10 15.22 -3.55
C ASP A 247 -14.07 15.54 -4.71
N VAL A 248 -15.07 14.69 -4.92
CA VAL A 248 -15.99 14.80 -6.06
C VAL A 248 -16.83 16.08 -5.98
N VAL A 249 -17.25 16.46 -4.78
CA VAL A 249 -18.19 17.56 -4.55
C VAL A 249 -17.47 18.83 -4.14
N GLY A 250 -16.43 18.69 -3.32
CA GLY A 250 -15.62 19.80 -2.80
C GLY A 250 -14.64 20.37 -3.82
N ASN A 251 -14.31 19.66 -4.90
CA ASN A 251 -13.47 20.17 -5.97
C ASN A 251 -14.30 20.74 -7.13
N PRO A 252 -14.03 21.98 -7.62
CA PRO A 252 -14.74 22.55 -8.77
C PRO A 252 -14.71 21.70 -10.05
N HIS A 253 -13.72 20.82 -10.18
CA HIS A 253 -13.54 19.92 -11.32
C HIS A 253 -13.88 18.45 -11.00
N GLY A 254 -14.44 18.15 -9.82
CA GLY A 254 -14.66 16.77 -9.37
C GLY A 254 -15.55 15.95 -10.32
N PHE A 255 -16.68 16.53 -10.77
CA PHE A 255 -17.57 15.86 -11.73
C PHE A 255 -16.93 15.69 -13.13
N GLU A 256 -16.14 16.67 -13.59
CA GLU A 256 -15.42 16.57 -14.86
C GLU A 256 -14.36 15.46 -14.82
N LEU A 257 -13.66 15.33 -13.69
CA LEU A 257 -12.70 14.26 -13.46
C LEU A 257 -13.39 12.89 -13.42
N LEU A 258 -14.59 12.79 -12.81
CA LEU A 258 -15.34 11.53 -12.73
C LEU A 258 -15.81 11.09 -14.11
N HIS A 259 -16.35 12.03 -14.90
CA HIS A 259 -16.73 11.76 -16.29
C HIS A 259 -15.52 11.32 -17.13
N ARG A 260 -14.38 11.99 -16.97
CA ARG A 260 -13.12 11.63 -17.65
C ARG A 260 -12.67 10.22 -17.30
N ASP A 261 -12.70 9.85 -16.02
CA ASP A 261 -12.32 8.53 -15.55
C ASP A 261 -13.21 7.45 -16.19
N CYS A 262 -14.55 7.62 -16.13
CA CYS A 262 -15.52 6.71 -16.75
C CYS A 262 -15.29 6.57 -18.26
N THR A 263 -15.12 7.69 -18.96
CA THR A 263 -14.85 7.73 -20.41
C THR A 263 -13.55 7.03 -20.78
N ASN A 264 -12.48 7.24 -20.01
CA ASN A 264 -11.17 6.65 -20.27
C ASN A 264 -11.20 5.13 -20.17
N VAL A 265 -11.80 4.60 -19.10
CA VAL A 265 -11.91 3.15 -18.93
C VAL A 265 -12.88 2.56 -19.94
N GLY A 266 -14.07 3.15 -20.12
CA GLY A 266 -15.05 2.66 -21.07
C GLY A 266 -14.49 2.56 -22.49
N ARG A 267 -13.80 3.60 -22.97
CA ARG A 267 -13.11 3.58 -24.27
C ARG A 267 -12.11 2.43 -24.39
N TRP A 268 -11.38 2.11 -23.32
CA TRP A 268 -10.43 1.01 -23.33
C TRP A 268 -11.14 -0.34 -23.48
N PHE A 269 -12.24 -0.58 -22.74
CA PHE A 269 -13.02 -1.82 -22.83
C PHE A 269 -13.71 -1.97 -24.20
N THR A 270 -14.32 -0.90 -24.73
CA THR A 270 -14.85 -0.87 -26.11
C THR A 270 -13.77 -1.19 -27.13
N GLY A 271 -12.58 -0.61 -26.99
CA GLY A 271 -11.43 -0.90 -27.86
C GLY A 271 -10.92 -2.34 -27.77
N ARG A 272 -11.33 -3.11 -26.75
CA ARG A 272 -11.02 -4.54 -26.58
C ARG A 272 -12.18 -5.45 -26.99
N GLY A 273 -13.26 -4.89 -27.54
CA GLY A 273 -14.40 -5.65 -28.07
C GLY A 273 -15.53 -5.89 -27.09
N LEU A 274 -15.53 -5.24 -25.91
CA LEU A 274 -16.66 -5.25 -24.99
C LEU A 274 -17.51 -4.00 -25.19
N ASP A 275 -18.76 -4.16 -25.62
CA ASP A 275 -19.69 -3.03 -25.74
C ASP A 275 -20.11 -2.56 -24.34
N VAL A 276 -19.74 -1.32 -23.99
CA VAL A 276 -19.97 -0.72 -22.67
C VAL A 276 -20.40 0.72 -22.85
N ASP A 277 -21.22 1.23 -21.93
CA ASP A 277 -21.65 2.62 -21.90
C ASP A 277 -20.93 3.40 -20.78
N PRO A 278 -19.96 4.27 -21.12
CA PRO A 278 -19.27 5.10 -20.14
C PRO A 278 -20.18 6.15 -19.50
N GLU A 279 -21.23 6.61 -20.19
CA GLU A 279 -22.17 7.60 -19.68
C GLU A 279 -23.11 6.98 -18.65
N GLU A 280 -23.52 5.72 -18.85
CA GLU A 280 -24.27 4.95 -17.86
C GLU A 280 -23.45 4.75 -16.57
N LEU A 281 -22.16 4.39 -16.70
CA LEU A 281 -21.26 4.28 -15.55
C LEU A 281 -21.12 5.62 -14.82
N PHE A 282 -20.93 6.70 -15.56
CA PHE A 282 -20.82 8.05 -14.99
C PHE A 282 -22.10 8.45 -14.24
N ALA A 283 -23.27 8.27 -14.86
CA ALA A 283 -24.55 8.60 -14.24
C ALA A 283 -24.78 7.79 -12.95
N THR A 284 -24.43 6.51 -12.97
CA THR A 284 -24.53 5.62 -11.79
C THR A 284 -23.60 6.06 -10.67
N ALA A 285 -22.33 6.37 -10.99
CA ALA A 285 -21.35 6.83 -10.01
C ALA A 285 -21.73 8.21 -9.44
N LEU A 286 -22.17 9.14 -10.29
CA LEU A 286 -22.61 10.48 -9.88
C LEU A 286 -23.80 10.41 -8.93
N ALA A 287 -24.75 9.49 -9.17
CA ALA A 287 -25.90 9.31 -8.29
C ALA A 287 -25.52 8.84 -6.87
N GLN A 288 -24.32 8.27 -6.70
CA GLN A 288 -23.79 7.88 -5.39
C GLN A 288 -22.87 8.93 -4.77
N ALA A 289 -22.41 9.93 -5.52
CA ALA A 289 -21.57 11.00 -5.00
C ALA A 289 -22.40 11.91 -4.09
N VAL A 290 -22.14 11.84 -2.78
CA VAL A 290 -22.77 12.66 -1.72
C VAL A 290 -21.84 13.71 -1.16
#